data_AF-A0A932YQG4-F1
#
_entry.id   AF-A0A932YQG4-F1
#
_cell.length_a   1.000
_cell.length_b   1.000
_cell.length_c   1.000
_cell.angle_alpha   90.00
_cell.angle_beta   90.00
_cell.angle_gamma   90.00
#
_symmetry.space_group_name_H-M   'P 1'
#
loop_
_entity.id
_entity.type
_entity.pdbx_description
1 polymer ?
#
loop_
_entity_poly.entity_id
_entity_poly.type
_entity_poly.pdbx_seq_one_letter_code
_entity_poly.pdbx_strand_id
1 'polypeptide(L)'
;MIHFTPKKVDEITSKASPKAREQVAVLVAAVTGTIGGVIDNALRAKTLGKMFGWAALGGANYLRDMPQEIIETFGTPEDVAYALCDRVLEKHEDLFKTFVEHVDAIRRPWQVKVKQGVLKEGARADGPGAAVVSAVASPVLAAIAPLEEAPVNGGLKHQDIADRVNVRLAMVEQLAGVHFDNPDMAERFRHALRSALSGVKKLDEVARQLALVPDRGGLGMGQEEVQEIVGLLERLHAKEAEQAARAQMKKPETPKSILPMVEDHDKEVPMVVPPRNDTAQKLDALIQQGAANDSVDLSALATGGADLGASRKMHDVIARPLTMGPLEELRTLDVTDFRRLATKAGAAVDKIKQKLELLRDDGVDRYAAGIKAWRGSPLYFLYVDMVQEGLVEGRALEDIAASDTNDPERLSGEELQSIVELNKSLRF
;
A
#
# COMPACT_ATOMS: atom_id res chain seq x y z
N MET A 1 -25.12 9.79 -22.73
CA MET A 1 -23.85 9.99 -23.46
C MET A 1 -24.03 11.26 -24.28
N ILE A 2 -23.32 12.34 -23.97
CA ILE A 2 -23.40 13.58 -24.77
C ILE A 2 -22.30 13.48 -25.81
N HIS A 3 -22.66 13.25 -27.06
CA HIS A 3 -21.74 13.41 -28.18
C HIS A 3 -21.62 14.90 -28.48
N PHE A 4 -20.42 15.45 -28.34
CA PHE A 4 -20.09 16.71 -28.99
C PHE A 4 -20.04 16.45 -30.50
N THR A 5 -21.09 16.80 -31.22
CA THR A 5 -21.10 16.69 -32.68
C THR A 5 -20.18 17.77 -33.27
N PRO A 6 -19.40 17.48 -34.34
CA PRO A 6 -18.53 18.45 -35.01
C PRO A 6 -19.20 19.81 -35.31
N LYS A 7 -20.49 19.76 -35.67
CA LYS A 7 -21.32 20.95 -35.92
C LYS A 7 -21.38 21.94 -34.75
N LYS A 8 -21.31 21.47 -33.50
CA LYS A 8 -21.46 22.32 -32.30
C LYS A 8 -20.15 23.04 -31.96
N VAL A 9 -19.02 22.43 -32.28
CA VAL A 9 -17.69 23.07 -32.16
C VAL A 9 -17.51 24.11 -33.26
N ASP A 10 -17.91 23.80 -34.49
CA ASP A 10 -17.92 24.77 -35.61
C ASP A 10 -18.86 25.95 -35.33
N GLU A 11 -20.00 25.71 -34.68
CA GLU A 11 -20.91 26.76 -34.25
C GLU A 11 -20.27 27.67 -33.19
N ILE A 12 -19.56 27.12 -32.19
CA ILE A 12 -18.86 27.89 -31.15
C ILE A 12 -17.68 28.69 -31.74
N THR A 13 -16.89 28.07 -32.62
CA THR A 13 -15.79 28.77 -33.31
C THR A 13 -16.30 29.84 -34.28
N SER A 14 -17.47 29.64 -34.91
CA SER A 14 -18.12 30.64 -35.77
C SER A 14 -18.67 31.87 -35.02
N LYS A 15 -18.76 31.81 -33.69
CA LYS A 15 -19.17 32.92 -32.82
C LYS A 15 -17.97 33.65 -32.18
N ALA A 16 -16.78 33.07 -32.23
CA ALA A 16 -15.56 33.69 -31.71
C ALA A 16 -15.04 34.82 -32.62
N SER A 17 -14.37 35.82 -32.04
CA SER A 17 -13.76 36.92 -32.79
C SER A 17 -12.68 36.41 -33.76
N PRO A 18 -12.40 37.10 -34.88
CA PRO A 18 -11.39 36.66 -35.85
C PRO A 18 -10.01 36.42 -35.22
N LYS A 19 -9.62 37.27 -34.27
CA LYS A 19 -8.37 37.16 -33.51
C LYS A 19 -8.33 35.93 -32.61
N ALA A 20 -9.44 35.60 -31.95
CA ALA A 20 -9.55 34.39 -31.12
C ALA A 20 -9.48 33.12 -31.97
N ARG A 21 -10.05 33.12 -33.18
CA ARG A 21 -9.94 31.99 -34.12
C ARG A 21 -8.51 31.75 -34.58
N GLU A 22 -7.78 32.82 -34.90
CA GLU A 22 -6.38 32.76 -35.31
C GLU A 22 -5.49 32.22 -34.18
N GLN A 23 -5.70 32.71 -32.95
CA GLN A 23 -4.96 32.23 -31.77
C GLN A 23 -5.28 30.77 -31.41
N VAL A 24 -6.54 30.35 -31.50
CA VAL A 24 -6.93 28.95 -31.30
C VAL A 24 -6.35 28.06 -32.39
N ALA A 25 -6.32 28.51 -33.65
CA ALA A 25 -5.72 27.76 -34.75
C ALA A 25 -4.20 27.59 -34.57
N VAL A 26 -3.50 28.66 -34.15
CA VAL A 26 -2.05 28.62 -33.85
C VAL A 26 -1.76 27.72 -32.65
N LEU A 27 -2.58 27.78 -31.59
CA LEU A 27 -2.44 26.92 -30.42
C LEU A 27 -2.70 25.44 -30.77
N VAL A 28 -3.76 25.16 -31.53
CA VAL A 28 -4.07 23.80 -32.00
C VAL A 28 -2.94 23.28 -32.88
N ALA A 29 -2.38 24.10 -33.79
CA ALA A 29 -1.25 23.71 -34.65
C ALA A 29 0.04 23.48 -33.85
N ALA A 30 0.35 24.34 -32.88
CA ALA A 30 1.52 24.19 -32.02
C ALA A 30 1.41 22.95 -31.13
N VAL A 31 0.23 22.71 -30.56
CA VAL A 31 -0.02 21.56 -29.69
C VAL A 31 -0.03 20.27 -30.51
N THR A 32 -0.71 20.22 -31.66
CA THR A 32 -0.70 19.00 -32.51
C THR A 32 0.67 18.72 -33.12
N GLY A 33 1.46 19.74 -33.49
CA GLY A 33 2.83 19.55 -33.98
C GLY A 33 3.79 19.04 -32.90
N THR A 34 3.71 19.59 -31.69
CA THR A 34 4.58 19.20 -30.56
C THR A 34 4.17 17.83 -30.01
N ILE A 35 2.86 17.58 -29.86
CA ILE A 35 2.33 16.28 -29.45
C ILE A 35 2.63 15.21 -30.51
N GLY A 36 2.54 15.52 -31.81
CA GLY A 36 2.89 14.59 -32.88
C GLY A 36 4.36 14.14 -32.82
N GLY A 37 5.30 15.08 -32.68
CA GLY A 37 6.72 14.75 -32.56
C GLY A 37 7.07 13.98 -31.27
N VAL A 38 6.38 14.27 -30.17
CA VAL A 38 6.55 13.57 -28.89
C VAL A 38 5.94 12.16 -28.94
N ILE A 39 4.78 12.00 -29.57
CA ILE A 39 4.14 10.69 -29.79
C ILE A 39 5.01 9.81 -30.68
N ASP A 40 5.59 10.33 -31.76
CA ASP A 40 6.48 9.56 -32.65
C ASP A 40 7.74 9.06 -31.93
N ASN A 41 8.33 9.89 -31.06
CA ASN A 41 9.46 9.46 -30.22
C ASN A 41 9.03 8.47 -29.12
N ALA A 42 7.84 8.64 -28.54
CA ALA A 42 7.30 7.77 -27.49
C ALA A 42 6.87 6.40 -28.03
N LEU A 43 6.35 6.33 -29.25
CA LEU A 43 6.03 5.09 -29.97
C LEU A 43 7.30 4.27 -30.24
N ARG A 44 8.42 4.93 -30.56
CA ARG A 44 9.73 4.26 -30.69
C ARG A 44 10.26 3.73 -29.35
N ALA A 45 9.91 4.37 -28.23
CA ALA A 45 10.43 4.03 -26.91
C ALA A 45 9.51 3.12 -26.06
N LYS A 46 8.28 2.79 -26.51
CA LYS A 46 7.28 1.99 -25.77
C LYS A 46 6.96 2.52 -24.34
N THR A 47 7.01 3.83 -24.12
CA THR A 47 6.87 4.48 -22.79
C THR A 47 5.68 5.45 -22.67
N LEU A 48 4.67 5.30 -23.54
CA LEU A 48 3.51 6.22 -23.66
C LEU A 48 2.73 6.46 -22.36
N GLY A 49 2.53 5.44 -21.53
CA GLY A 49 1.72 5.54 -20.30
C GLY A 49 2.32 6.48 -19.24
N LYS A 50 3.65 6.54 -19.12
CA LYS A 50 4.33 7.38 -18.12
C LYS A 50 4.45 8.84 -18.56
N MET A 51 4.50 9.09 -19.88
CA MET A 51 4.59 10.45 -20.43
C MET A 51 3.27 11.20 -20.46
N PHE A 52 2.12 10.53 -20.61
CA PHE A 52 0.81 11.22 -20.54
C PHE A 52 0.54 11.84 -19.16
N GLY A 53 0.99 11.19 -18.08
CA GLY A 53 0.96 11.78 -16.74
C GLY A 53 1.83 13.04 -16.64
N TRP A 54 3.02 13.02 -17.25
CA TRP A 54 3.96 14.14 -17.22
C TRP A 54 3.55 15.31 -18.13
N ALA A 55 2.98 15.03 -19.30
CA ALA A 55 2.46 16.05 -20.23
C ALA A 55 1.17 16.71 -19.70
N ALA A 56 0.30 15.97 -19.02
CA ALA A 56 -0.87 16.53 -18.34
C ALA A 56 -0.48 17.47 -17.18
N LEU A 57 0.58 17.13 -16.44
CA LEU A 57 1.13 17.96 -15.35
C LEU A 57 1.96 19.15 -15.87
N GLY A 58 2.72 18.99 -16.95
CA GLY A 58 3.54 20.04 -17.54
C GLY A 58 2.76 21.05 -18.39
N GLY A 59 1.72 20.59 -19.10
CA GLY A 59 0.84 21.45 -19.91
C GLY A 59 0.03 22.44 -19.08
N ALA A 60 -0.33 22.07 -17.84
CA ALA A 60 -1.06 22.93 -16.91
C ALA A 60 -0.34 24.26 -16.62
N ASN A 61 1.00 24.32 -16.72
CA ASN A 61 1.75 25.54 -16.52
C ASN A 61 1.68 26.51 -17.71
N TYR A 62 1.66 26.02 -18.96
CA TYR A 62 1.46 26.87 -20.15
C TYR A 62 0.02 27.38 -20.28
N LEU A 63 -0.92 26.59 -19.77
CA LEU A 63 -2.34 26.90 -19.77
C LEU A 63 -2.70 28.00 -18.74
N ARG A 64 -1.83 28.22 -17.74
CA ARG A 64 -2.00 29.23 -16.70
C ARG A 64 -1.89 30.67 -17.22
N ASP A 65 -1.16 30.87 -18.31
CA ASP A 65 -0.91 32.18 -18.92
C ASP A 65 -1.79 32.45 -20.16
N MET A 66 -2.91 31.73 -20.31
CA MET A 66 -3.82 31.95 -21.44
C MET A 66 -4.47 33.35 -21.39
N PRO A 67 -4.64 34.01 -22.55
CA PRO A 67 -5.43 35.24 -22.64
C PRO A 67 -6.84 35.04 -22.07
N GLN A 68 -7.31 36.00 -21.26
CA GLN A 68 -8.61 35.99 -20.59
C GLN A 68 -9.77 35.71 -21.57
N GLU A 69 -9.65 36.18 -22.80
CA GLU A 69 -10.62 36.03 -23.89
C GLU A 69 -10.86 34.56 -24.28
N ILE A 70 -9.82 33.71 -24.19
CA ILE A 70 -9.91 32.27 -24.47
C ILE A 70 -10.55 31.56 -23.27
N ILE A 71 -10.21 31.96 -22.04
CA ILE A 71 -10.80 31.42 -20.81
C ILE A 71 -12.30 31.74 -20.75
N GLU A 72 -12.70 32.96 -21.14
CA GLU A 72 -14.10 33.37 -21.21
C GLU A 72 -14.88 32.62 -22.29
N THR A 73 -14.22 32.26 -23.40
CA THR A 73 -14.86 31.57 -24.54
C THR A 73 -14.95 30.05 -24.35
N PHE A 74 -13.92 29.44 -23.74
CA PHE A 74 -13.76 27.97 -23.71
C PHE A 74 -13.72 27.37 -22.30
N GLY A 75 -13.76 28.18 -21.24
CA GLY A 75 -13.77 27.72 -19.85
C GLY A 75 -12.37 27.73 -19.21
N THR A 76 -12.23 27.01 -18.10
CA THR A 76 -10.95 26.98 -17.37
C THR A 76 -9.85 26.36 -18.24
N PRO A 77 -8.57 26.64 -17.97
CA PRO A 77 -7.48 26.08 -18.78
C PRO A 77 -7.47 24.54 -18.79
N GLU A 78 -8.01 23.92 -17.75
CA GLU A 78 -8.27 22.48 -17.66
C GLU A 78 -9.33 22.04 -18.67
N ASP A 79 -10.45 22.77 -18.80
CA ASP A 79 -11.50 22.49 -19.79
C ASP A 79 -10.96 22.57 -21.23
N VAL A 80 -10.09 23.53 -21.51
CA VAL A 80 -9.43 23.67 -22.82
C VAL A 80 -8.50 22.50 -23.10
N ALA A 81 -7.74 22.03 -22.09
CA ALA A 81 -6.86 20.87 -22.22
C ALA A 81 -7.63 19.60 -22.56
N TYR A 82 -8.74 19.34 -21.86
CA TYR A 82 -9.59 18.17 -22.11
C TYR A 82 -10.27 18.24 -23.48
N ALA A 83 -10.75 19.41 -23.91
CA ALA A 83 -11.32 19.59 -25.24
C ALA A 83 -10.30 19.36 -26.36
N LEU A 84 -9.03 19.75 -26.14
CA LEU A 84 -7.95 19.47 -27.08
C LEU A 84 -7.61 17.97 -27.13
N CYS A 85 -7.57 17.31 -25.98
CA CYS A 85 -7.36 15.85 -25.90
C CYS A 85 -8.45 15.09 -26.66
N ASP A 86 -9.73 15.43 -26.47
CA ASP A 86 -10.85 14.80 -27.19
C ASP A 86 -10.69 14.96 -28.73
N ARG A 87 -10.22 16.12 -29.20
CA ARG A 87 -10.01 16.38 -30.64
C ARG A 87 -8.81 15.64 -31.23
N VAL A 88 -7.75 15.45 -30.44
CA VAL A 88 -6.57 14.64 -30.83
C VAL A 88 -6.97 13.16 -30.92
N LEU A 89 -7.75 12.68 -29.95
CA LEU A 89 -8.25 11.31 -29.92
C LEU A 89 -9.21 11.01 -31.08
N GLU A 90 -10.12 11.94 -31.41
CA GLU A 90 -11.04 11.78 -32.55
C GLU A 90 -10.28 11.74 -33.89
N LYS A 91 -9.20 12.52 -34.02
CA LYS A 91 -8.40 12.57 -35.26
C LYS A 91 -7.45 11.37 -35.43
N HIS A 92 -7.09 10.71 -34.34
CA HIS A 92 -6.08 9.64 -34.30
C HIS A 92 -6.58 8.38 -33.59
N GLU A 93 -7.89 8.10 -33.68
CA GLU A 93 -8.57 7.00 -32.98
C GLU A 93 -7.92 5.63 -33.27
N ASP A 94 -7.42 5.45 -34.49
CA ASP A 94 -6.70 4.27 -34.94
C ASP A 94 -5.37 4.05 -34.20
N LEU A 95 -4.65 5.11 -33.86
CA LEU A 95 -3.39 5.05 -33.10
C LEU A 95 -3.62 4.79 -31.61
N PHE A 96 -4.77 5.21 -31.07
CA PHE A 96 -5.08 5.11 -29.65
C PHE A 96 -6.00 3.94 -29.27
N LYS A 97 -6.42 3.12 -30.23
CA LYS A 97 -7.32 1.98 -30.00
C LYS A 97 -6.85 1.00 -28.92
N THR A 98 -5.54 0.83 -28.75
CA THR A 98 -4.93 -0.02 -27.70
C THR A 98 -4.84 0.66 -26.33
N PHE A 99 -5.09 1.97 -26.25
CA PHE A 99 -4.97 2.79 -25.03
C PHE A 99 -6.29 3.41 -24.58
N VAL A 100 -7.41 3.07 -25.24
CA VAL A 100 -8.76 3.59 -24.96
C VAL A 100 -9.10 3.50 -23.47
N GLU A 101 -8.74 2.41 -22.80
CA GLU A 101 -9.01 2.22 -21.37
C GLU A 101 -8.26 3.23 -20.46
N HIS A 102 -7.03 3.58 -20.81
CA HIS A 102 -6.23 4.55 -20.05
C HIS A 102 -6.73 5.98 -20.28
N VAL A 103 -7.15 6.27 -21.52
CA VAL A 103 -7.75 7.54 -21.90
C VAL A 103 -9.10 7.73 -21.20
N ASP A 104 -9.94 6.69 -21.17
CA ASP A 104 -11.22 6.72 -20.47
C ASP A 104 -11.05 6.84 -18.96
N ALA A 105 -10.00 6.27 -18.38
CA ALA A 105 -9.68 6.45 -16.96
C ALA A 105 -9.38 7.92 -16.61
N ILE A 106 -8.71 8.65 -17.51
CA ILE A 106 -8.46 10.10 -17.37
C ILE A 106 -9.75 10.91 -17.62
N ARG A 107 -10.63 10.43 -18.50
CA ARG A 107 -11.88 11.11 -18.90
C ARG A 107 -12.98 11.01 -17.83
N ARG A 108 -13.04 9.91 -17.08
CA ARG A 108 -14.11 9.63 -16.10
C ARG A 108 -14.24 10.70 -15.01
N PRO A 109 -13.18 11.18 -14.34
CA PRO A 109 -13.28 12.24 -13.32
C PRO A 109 -13.87 13.54 -13.88
N TRP A 110 -13.55 13.90 -15.12
CA TRP A 110 -14.09 15.10 -15.77
C TRP A 110 -15.57 14.93 -16.10
N GLN A 111 -15.97 13.79 -16.67
CA GLN A 111 -17.39 13.50 -16.95
C GLN A 111 -18.25 13.51 -15.67
N VAL A 112 -17.68 13.09 -14.54
CA VAL A 112 -18.33 13.17 -13.22
C VAL A 112 -18.52 14.63 -12.79
N LYS A 113 -17.50 15.49 -12.93
CA LYS A 113 -17.60 16.92 -12.60
C LYS A 113 -18.63 17.67 -13.47
N VAL A 114 -18.75 17.32 -14.75
CA VAL A 114 -19.80 17.85 -15.64
C VAL A 114 -21.19 17.39 -15.18
N LYS A 115 -21.37 16.09 -14.89
CA LYS A 115 -22.66 15.55 -14.39
C LYS A 115 -23.07 16.11 -13.03
N GLN A 116 -22.10 16.49 -12.20
CA GLN A 116 -22.35 17.08 -10.88
C GLN A 116 -22.68 18.59 -10.96
N GLY A 117 -22.66 19.20 -12.16
CA GLY A 117 -22.89 20.64 -12.33
C GLY A 117 -21.78 21.52 -11.74
N VAL A 118 -20.65 20.92 -11.34
CA VAL A 118 -19.45 21.62 -10.85
C VAL A 118 -18.77 22.34 -12.00
N LEU A 119 -18.89 21.80 -13.21
CA LEU A 119 -18.54 22.45 -14.47
C LEU A 119 -19.83 22.86 -15.17
N LYS A 120 -19.88 24.09 -15.71
CA LYS A 120 -21.06 24.59 -16.42
C LYS A 120 -21.27 23.77 -17.70
N GLU A 121 -22.41 23.10 -17.81
CA GLU A 121 -22.90 22.62 -19.10
C GLU A 121 -23.06 23.83 -20.04
N GLY A 122 -22.44 23.78 -21.22
CA GLY A 122 -22.59 24.82 -22.24
C GLY A 122 -24.08 25.01 -22.58
N ALA A 123 -24.52 26.27 -22.52
CA ALA A 123 -25.90 26.74 -22.56
C ALA A 123 -26.83 25.95 -23.49
N ARG A 124 -27.97 25.51 -22.93
CA ARG A 124 -29.10 24.88 -23.62
C ARG A 124 -30.04 26.00 -24.11
N ALA A 125 -30.31 26.04 -25.41
CA ALA A 125 -31.42 26.80 -25.98
C ALA A 125 -32.56 25.82 -26.29
N ASP A 126 -33.74 26.07 -25.74
CA ASP A 126 -34.92 25.21 -25.87
C ASP A 126 -35.56 25.32 -27.26
N GLY A 127 -35.95 24.16 -27.81
CA GLY A 127 -36.80 24.02 -28.99
C GLY A 127 -37.60 22.71 -28.91
N PRO A 128 -38.89 22.68 -29.29
CA PRO A 128 -39.81 21.64 -28.83
C PRO A 128 -39.92 20.43 -29.78
N GLY A 129 -40.14 19.26 -29.18
CA GLY A 129 -40.99 18.22 -29.74
C GLY A 129 -40.29 17.06 -30.45
N ALA A 130 -40.12 15.94 -29.73
CA ALA A 130 -40.32 14.59 -30.28
C ALA A 130 -40.37 13.58 -29.12
N ALA A 131 -41.56 13.02 -28.88
CA ALA A 131 -41.75 11.90 -27.98
C ALA A 131 -41.27 10.61 -28.65
N VAL A 132 -40.30 9.92 -28.04
CA VAL A 132 -40.05 8.49 -28.28
C VAL A 132 -39.68 7.81 -26.95
N VAL A 133 -40.29 6.65 -26.77
CA VAL A 133 -40.37 5.75 -25.61
C VAL A 133 -39.03 5.50 -24.92
N SER A 134 -39.00 5.75 -23.60
CA SER A 134 -37.87 5.47 -22.70
C SER A 134 -38.12 4.16 -21.94
N ALA A 135 -37.22 3.19 -22.11
CA ALA A 135 -37.02 2.12 -21.15
C ALA A 135 -36.18 2.67 -19.98
N VAL A 136 -36.75 2.63 -18.78
CA VAL A 136 -36.19 3.21 -17.56
C VAL A 136 -35.09 2.28 -17.03
N ALA A 137 -33.83 2.67 -17.21
CA ALA A 137 -32.73 2.22 -16.35
C ALA A 137 -32.52 3.30 -15.28
N SER A 138 -32.82 2.97 -14.02
CA SER A 138 -32.72 3.88 -12.88
C SER A 138 -31.26 4.27 -12.58
N PRO A 139 -30.96 5.56 -12.34
CA PRO A 139 -29.65 6.00 -11.85
C PRO A 139 -29.66 6.01 -10.31
N VAL A 140 -29.10 4.99 -9.66
CA VAL A 140 -29.03 4.92 -8.17
C VAL A 140 -27.60 5.09 -7.62
N LEU A 141 -26.60 5.38 -8.45
CA LEU A 141 -25.18 5.33 -8.04
C LEU A 141 -24.58 6.60 -7.41
N ALA A 142 -25.36 7.65 -7.09
CA ALA A 142 -24.81 8.92 -6.59
C ALA A 142 -25.12 9.25 -5.11
N ALA A 143 -25.84 8.42 -4.37
CA ALA A 143 -26.24 8.72 -2.99
C ALA A 143 -26.03 7.51 -2.07
N ILE A 144 -24.78 7.19 -1.75
CA ILE A 144 -24.48 6.38 -0.56
C ILE A 144 -24.23 7.38 0.57
N ALA A 145 -25.28 7.68 1.35
CA ALA A 145 -25.11 8.36 2.61
C ALA A 145 -24.22 7.49 3.53
N PRO A 146 -23.31 8.07 4.31
CA PRO A 146 -22.58 7.30 5.32
C PRO A 146 -23.58 6.82 6.37
N LEU A 147 -23.84 5.51 6.39
CA LEU A 147 -24.54 4.87 7.50
C LEU A 147 -23.73 5.12 8.78
N GLU A 148 -24.36 5.67 9.81
CA GLU A 148 -23.78 5.79 11.15
C GLU A 148 -23.31 4.41 11.63
N GLU A 149 -22.01 4.28 11.87
CA GLU A 149 -21.41 3.01 12.31
C GLU A 149 -21.55 2.82 13.83
N ALA A 150 -21.90 1.60 14.23
CA ALA A 150 -21.93 1.20 15.63
C ALA A 150 -20.54 1.30 16.29
N PRO A 151 -20.45 1.62 17.60
CA PRO A 151 -19.19 1.89 18.28
C PRO A 151 -18.26 0.66 18.31
N VAL A 152 -17.05 0.82 17.78
CA VAL A 152 -15.99 -0.21 17.67
C VAL A 152 -15.13 -0.25 18.93
N ASN A 153 -15.72 -0.49 20.11
CA ASN A 153 -14.96 -0.66 21.35
C ASN A 153 -15.50 -1.83 22.18
N GLY A 154 -14.96 -3.02 21.95
CA GLY A 154 -15.22 -4.24 22.69
C GLY A 154 -15.00 -5.46 21.80
N GLY A 155 -14.38 -6.53 22.31
CA GLY A 155 -14.12 -7.74 21.52
C GLY A 155 -15.40 -8.22 20.83
N LEU A 156 -15.41 -8.17 19.50
CA LEU A 156 -16.56 -8.54 18.69
C LEU A 156 -16.90 -10.00 18.97
N LYS A 157 -18.10 -10.26 19.49
CA LYS A 157 -18.61 -11.62 19.60
C LYS A 157 -18.75 -12.18 18.19
N HIS A 158 -18.67 -13.51 18.02
CA HIS A 158 -18.89 -14.15 16.72
C HIS A 158 -20.19 -13.72 16.04
N GLN A 159 -21.20 -13.37 16.84
CA GLN A 159 -22.49 -12.87 16.37
C GLN A 159 -22.37 -11.49 15.68
N ASP A 160 -21.53 -10.59 16.21
CA ASP A 160 -21.32 -9.26 15.64
C ASP A 160 -20.63 -9.32 14.27
N ILE A 161 -19.78 -10.34 14.06
CA ILE A 161 -19.12 -10.57 12.76
C ILE A 161 -20.14 -11.02 11.72
N ALA A 162 -21.03 -11.95 12.09
CA ALA A 162 -22.07 -12.46 11.19
C ALA A 162 -23.04 -11.33 10.78
N ASP A 163 -23.42 -10.47 11.72
CA ASP A 163 -24.31 -9.35 11.46
C ASP A 163 -23.67 -8.31 10.52
N ARG A 164 -22.38 -7.98 10.71
CA ARG A 164 -21.64 -7.10 9.79
C ARG A 164 -21.56 -7.66 8.38
N VAL A 165 -21.33 -8.97 8.24
CA VAL A 165 -21.29 -9.62 6.92
C VAL A 165 -22.67 -9.57 6.25
N ASN A 166 -23.75 -9.82 6.99
CA ASN A 166 -25.12 -9.77 6.44
C ASN A 166 -25.53 -8.35 6.01
N VAL A 167 -25.16 -7.31 6.77
CA VAL A 167 -25.42 -5.91 6.37
C VAL A 167 -24.69 -5.56 5.07
N ARG A 168 -23.42 -5.97 4.94
CA ARG A 168 -22.65 -5.75 3.72
C ARG A 168 -23.17 -6.55 2.53
N LEU A 169 -23.63 -7.78 2.78
CA LEU A 169 -24.26 -8.61 1.77
C LEU A 169 -25.47 -7.90 1.16
N ALA A 170 -26.36 -7.36 2.01
CA ALA A 170 -27.51 -6.59 1.56
C ALA A 170 -27.11 -5.32 0.78
N MET A 171 -26.04 -4.64 1.19
CA MET A 171 -25.51 -3.48 0.47
C MET A 171 -24.99 -3.84 -0.93
N VAL A 172 -24.28 -4.97 -1.08
CA VAL A 172 -23.80 -5.43 -2.38
C VAL A 172 -24.96 -5.85 -3.28
N GLU A 173 -25.96 -6.56 -2.75
CA GLU A 173 -27.18 -6.91 -3.50
C GLU A 173 -27.89 -5.66 -4.03
N GLN A 174 -28.05 -4.64 -3.18
CA GLN A 174 -28.70 -3.39 -3.56
C GLN A 174 -27.92 -2.59 -4.59
N LEU A 175 -26.58 -2.54 -4.47
CA LEU A 175 -25.73 -1.77 -5.39
C LEU A 175 -25.54 -2.47 -6.74
N ALA A 176 -25.44 -3.80 -6.74
CA ALA A 176 -25.30 -4.57 -7.98
C ALA A 176 -26.60 -4.60 -8.78
N GLY A 177 -27.76 -4.37 -8.14
CA GLY A 177 -29.07 -4.36 -8.81
C GLY A 177 -29.49 -5.73 -9.38
N VAL A 178 -28.79 -6.80 -9.02
CA VAL A 178 -29.00 -8.14 -9.59
C VAL A 178 -30.22 -8.77 -8.95
N HIS A 179 -31.18 -9.15 -9.78
CA HIS A 179 -32.37 -9.88 -9.38
C HIS A 179 -32.35 -11.26 -10.02
N PHE A 180 -32.60 -12.30 -9.23
CA PHE A 180 -32.68 -13.68 -9.72
C PHE A 180 -34.12 -14.17 -9.62
N ASP A 181 -34.64 -14.71 -10.73
CA ASP A 181 -35.98 -15.33 -10.73
C ASP A 181 -36.01 -16.64 -9.91
N ASN A 182 -34.88 -17.34 -9.86
CA ASN A 182 -34.75 -18.60 -9.14
C ASN A 182 -34.18 -18.35 -7.72
N PRO A 183 -34.89 -18.73 -6.64
CA PRO A 183 -34.40 -18.58 -5.27
C PRO A 183 -33.08 -19.33 -5.01
N ASP A 184 -32.84 -20.46 -5.68
CA ASP A 184 -31.61 -21.24 -5.54
C ASP A 184 -30.40 -20.47 -6.08
N MET A 185 -30.58 -19.69 -7.16
CA MET A 185 -29.52 -18.83 -7.70
C MET A 185 -29.23 -17.66 -6.77
N ALA A 186 -30.26 -17.04 -6.19
CA ALA A 186 -30.09 -16.01 -5.19
C ALA A 186 -29.31 -16.52 -3.96
N GLU A 187 -29.60 -17.74 -3.50
CA GLU A 187 -28.86 -18.34 -2.38
C GLU A 187 -27.39 -18.64 -2.73
N ARG A 188 -27.12 -19.17 -3.93
CA ARG A 188 -25.75 -19.39 -4.41
C ARG A 188 -24.96 -18.10 -4.53
N PHE A 189 -25.60 -17.04 -5.04
CA PHE A 189 -25.02 -15.70 -5.11
C PHE A 189 -24.65 -15.18 -3.72
N ARG A 190 -25.60 -15.27 -2.77
CA ARG A 190 -25.37 -14.90 -1.37
C ARG A 190 -24.22 -15.67 -0.73
N HIS A 191 -24.16 -16.97 -0.99
CA HIS A 191 -23.10 -17.82 -0.46
C HIS A 191 -21.72 -17.43 -1.02
N ALA A 192 -21.62 -17.16 -2.32
CA ALA A 192 -20.38 -16.70 -2.95
C ALA A 192 -19.90 -15.37 -2.36
N LEU A 193 -20.81 -14.38 -2.23
CA LEU A 193 -20.50 -13.08 -1.65
C LEU A 193 -20.14 -13.17 -0.16
N ARG A 194 -20.87 -13.97 0.64
CA ARG A 194 -20.56 -14.19 2.06
C ARG A 194 -19.18 -14.81 2.24
N SER A 195 -18.81 -15.75 1.38
CA SER A 195 -17.49 -16.38 1.40
C SER A 195 -16.37 -15.42 1.00
N ALA A 196 -16.65 -14.44 0.13
CA ALA A 196 -15.72 -13.38 -0.24
C ALA A 196 -15.53 -12.38 0.91
N LEU A 197 -16.63 -11.87 1.48
CA LEU A 197 -16.65 -10.87 2.55
C LEU A 197 -16.06 -11.39 3.87
N SER A 198 -16.12 -12.70 4.12
CA SER A 198 -15.47 -13.33 5.27
C SER A 198 -13.98 -13.61 5.05
N GLY A 199 -13.46 -13.37 3.84
CA GLY A 199 -12.06 -13.63 3.48
C GLY A 199 -11.72 -15.11 3.28
N VAL A 200 -12.70 -16.02 3.29
CA VAL A 200 -12.49 -17.47 3.09
C VAL A 200 -12.14 -17.79 1.64
N LYS A 201 -12.74 -17.07 0.68
CA LYS A 201 -12.45 -17.23 -0.77
C LYS A 201 -11.76 -15.99 -1.34
N LYS A 202 -10.82 -16.24 -2.27
CA LYS A 202 -10.18 -15.18 -3.06
C LYS A 202 -11.16 -14.62 -4.09
N LEU A 203 -11.01 -13.35 -4.43
CA LEU A 203 -11.88 -12.65 -5.39
C LEU A 203 -11.87 -13.32 -6.78
N ASP A 204 -10.72 -13.83 -7.25
CA ASP A 204 -10.63 -14.56 -8.52
C ASP A 204 -11.43 -15.87 -8.54
N GLU A 205 -11.59 -16.52 -7.38
CA GLU A 205 -12.41 -17.73 -7.26
C GLU A 205 -13.90 -17.36 -7.29
N VAL A 206 -14.27 -16.28 -6.61
CA VAL A 206 -15.64 -15.75 -6.61
C VAL A 206 -16.01 -15.32 -8.02
N ALA A 207 -15.16 -14.57 -8.71
CA ALA A 207 -15.37 -14.14 -10.10
C ALA A 207 -15.61 -15.34 -11.03
N ARG A 208 -14.78 -16.39 -10.92
CA ARG A 208 -14.97 -17.63 -11.69
C ARG A 208 -16.28 -18.33 -11.33
N GLN A 209 -16.65 -18.38 -10.06
CA GLN A 209 -17.90 -19.01 -9.61
C GLN A 209 -19.13 -18.24 -10.13
N LEU A 210 -19.09 -16.91 -10.14
CA LEU A 210 -20.16 -16.07 -10.69
C LEU A 210 -20.28 -16.24 -12.22
N ALA A 211 -19.16 -16.30 -12.93
CA ALA A 211 -19.12 -16.44 -14.39
C ALA A 211 -19.45 -17.86 -14.90
N LEU A 212 -19.31 -18.89 -14.06
CA LEU A 212 -19.50 -20.28 -14.48
C LEU A 212 -20.99 -20.56 -14.79
N VAL A 213 -21.28 -21.43 -15.75
CA VAL A 213 -22.65 -21.77 -16.17
C VAL A 213 -23.43 -22.45 -15.03
N PRO A 214 -24.76 -22.20 -14.88
CA PRO A 214 -25.58 -22.76 -13.80
C PRO A 214 -25.51 -24.29 -13.65
N ASP A 215 -25.41 -25.02 -14.76
CA ASP A 215 -25.30 -26.49 -14.80
C ASP A 215 -24.03 -27.01 -14.13
N ARG A 216 -22.98 -26.18 -14.06
CA ARG A 216 -21.71 -26.49 -13.38
C ARG A 216 -21.60 -25.87 -11.99
N GLY A 217 -22.72 -25.40 -11.43
CA GLY A 217 -22.77 -24.80 -10.10
C GLY A 217 -22.38 -23.32 -10.04
N GLY A 218 -22.31 -22.63 -11.19
CA GLY A 218 -22.14 -21.17 -11.23
C GLY A 218 -23.46 -20.40 -11.35
N LEU A 219 -23.36 -19.14 -11.75
CA LEU A 219 -24.51 -18.22 -11.90
C LEU A 219 -24.72 -17.71 -13.32
N GLY A 220 -23.79 -17.98 -14.25
CA GLY A 220 -23.88 -17.60 -15.66
C GLY A 220 -23.86 -16.10 -15.89
N MET A 221 -23.29 -15.31 -14.98
CA MET A 221 -23.27 -13.86 -15.06
C MET A 221 -22.34 -13.37 -16.17
N GLY A 222 -22.69 -12.23 -16.79
CA GLY A 222 -21.84 -11.61 -17.80
C GLY A 222 -20.51 -11.15 -17.21
N GLN A 223 -19.43 -11.16 -18.01
CA GLN A 223 -18.11 -10.74 -17.52
C GLN A 223 -18.12 -9.30 -16.97
N GLU A 224 -18.91 -8.40 -17.57
CA GLU A 224 -19.05 -7.02 -17.11
C GLU A 224 -19.71 -6.95 -15.72
N GLU A 225 -20.81 -7.68 -15.52
CA GLU A 225 -21.51 -7.75 -14.22
C GLU A 225 -20.61 -8.37 -13.14
N VAL A 226 -19.86 -9.41 -13.50
CA VAL A 226 -18.90 -10.05 -12.58
C VAL A 226 -17.81 -9.06 -12.16
N GLN A 227 -17.25 -8.31 -13.11
CA GLN A 227 -16.22 -7.30 -12.82
C GLN A 227 -16.76 -6.17 -11.94
N GLU A 228 -18.00 -5.73 -12.17
CA GLU A 228 -18.64 -4.70 -11.34
C GLU A 228 -18.81 -5.18 -9.89
N ILE A 229 -19.26 -6.41 -9.69
CA ILE A 229 -19.46 -7.02 -8.36
C ILE A 229 -18.11 -7.21 -7.66
N VAL A 230 -17.10 -7.71 -8.37
CA VAL A 230 -15.74 -7.87 -7.82
C VAL A 230 -15.16 -6.51 -7.43
N GLY A 231 -15.31 -5.48 -8.25
CA GLY A 231 -14.86 -4.13 -7.94
C GLY A 231 -15.61 -3.48 -6.77
N LEU A 232 -16.88 -3.86 -6.52
CA LEU A 232 -17.59 -3.47 -5.30
C LEU A 232 -17.00 -4.17 -4.06
N LEU A 233 -16.72 -5.46 -4.14
CA LEU A 233 -16.11 -6.23 -3.04
C LEU A 233 -14.70 -5.71 -2.69
N GLU A 234 -13.87 -5.42 -3.69
CA GLU A 234 -12.53 -4.83 -3.48
C GLU A 234 -12.59 -3.51 -2.72
N ARG A 235 -13.52 -2.62 -3.11
CA ARG A 235 -13.72 -1.33 -2.43
C ARG A 235 -14.17 -1.50 -0.98
N LEU A 236 -15.00 -2.53 -0.69
CA LEU A 236 -15.40 -2.83 0.68
C LEU A 236 -14.22 -3.36 1.50
N HIS A 237 -13.42 -4.29 0.96
CA HIS A 237 -12.22 -4.79 1.63
C HIS A 237 -11.18 -3.70 1.88
N ALA A 238 -10.99 -2.77 0.92
CA ALA A 238 -10.08 -1.64 1.08
C ALA A 238 -10.51 -0.71 2.23
N LYS A 239 -11.81 -0.40 2.34
CA LYS A 239 -12.35 0.39 3.46
C LYS A 239 -12.15 -0.30 4.80
N GLU A 240 -12.26 -1.63 4.85
CA GLU A 240 -12.01 -2.40 6.09
C GLU A 240 -10.55 -2.35 6.51
N ALA A 241 -9.63 -2.50 5.55
CA ALA A 241 -8.21 -2.38 5.82
C ALA A 241 -7.86 -0.98 6.35
N GLU A 242 -8.45 0.08 5.79
CA GLU A 242 -8.28 1.46 6.25
C GLU A 242 -8.86 1.67 7.66
N GLN A 243 -10.06 1.16 7.94
CA GLN A 243 -10.68 1.23 9.27
C GLN A 243 -9.86 0.48 10.32
N ALA A 244 -9.37 -0.71 9.98
CA ALA A 244 -8.51 -1.51 10.86
C ALA A 244 -7.19 -0.77 11.16
N ALA A 245 -6.57 -0.16 10.15
CA ALA A 245 -5.38 0.67 10.32
C ALA A 245 -5.65 1.88 11.23
N ARG A 246 -6.78 2.58 11.02
CA ARG A 246 -7.17 3.74 11.82
C ARG A 246 -7.49 3.38 13.28
N ALA A 247 -8.11 2.23 13.52
CA ALA A 247 -8.38 1.73 14.86
C ALA A 247 -7.09 1.41 15.64
N GLN A 248 -6.06 0.90 14.96
CA GLN A 248 -4.75 0.66 15.57
C GLN A 248 -4.04 1.97 15.95
N MET A 249 -4.17 3.03 15.14
CA MET A 249 -3.56 4.33 15.41
C MET A 249 -4.22 5.12 16.56
N LYS A 250 -5.49 4.82 16.90
CA LYS A 250 -6.27 5.58 17.91
C LYS A 250 -6.16 5.04 19.33
N LYS A 251 -5.29 4.07 19.63
CA LYS A 251 -5.12 3.58 20.99
C LYS A 251 -4.17 4.54 21.74
N PRO A 252 -4.66 5.45 22.61
CA PRO A 252 -3.77 6.31 23.39
C PRO A 252 -2.96 5.41 24.31
N GLU A 253 -1.64 5.50 24.21
CA GLU A 253 -0.74 4.96 25.22
C GLU A 253 -0.98 5.76 26.50
N THR A 254 -1.94 5.32 27.32
CA THR A 254 -2.04 5.81 28.69
C THR A 254 -0.74 5.41 29.38
N PRO A 255 0.07 6.38 29.85
CA PRO A 255 1.29 6.06 30.57
C PRO A 255 0.90 5.25 31.80
N LYS A 256 1.34 4.00 31.84
CA LYS A 256 1.25 3.17 33.05
C LYS A 256 2.08 3.88 34.11
N SER A 257 1.41 4.64 34.97
CA SER A 257 1.94 5.13 36.23
C SER A 257 2.35 3.90 37.06
N ILE A 258 3.65 3.61 37.06
CA ILE A 258 4.26 2.67 37.98
C ILE A 258 4.43 3.42 39.30
N LEU A 259 3.46 3.28 40.20
CA LEU A 259 3.72 3.41 41.63
C LEU A 259 3.94 2.00 42.18
N PRO A 260 5.04 1.73 42.90
CA PRO A 260 5.15 0.52 43.70
C PRO A 260 4.36 0.74 45.00
N MET A 261 3.23 0.05 45.13
CA MET A 261 2.65 -0.23 46.45
C MET A 261 3.57 -1.22 47.16
N VAL A 262 4.11 -0.77 48.29
CA VAL A 262 4.63 -1.63 49.34
C VAL A 262 3.41 -2.30 49.98
N GLU A 263 3.21 -3.59 49.71
CA GLU A 263 2.35 -4.44 50.53
C GLU A 263 3.24 -5.52 51.17
N ASP A 264 3.46 -5.34 52.47
CA ASP A 264 3.97 -6.35 53.39
C ASP A 264 3.09 -7.60 53.31
N HIS A 265 3.65 -8.73 52.89
CA HIS A 265 3.10 -10.05 53.15
C HIS A 265 4.22 -10.99 53.57
N ASP A 266 4.44 -11.05 54.88
CA ASP A 266 5.12 -12.16 55.56
C ASP A 266 4.31 -13.44 55.35
N LYS A 267 4.76 -14.30 54.44
CA LYS A 267 4.44 -15.73 54.46
C LYS A 267 5.71 -16.53 54.16
N GLU A 268 6.25 -17.09 55.23
CA GLU A 268 7.31 -18.09 55.22
C GLU A 268 6.90 -19.28 54.34
N VAL A 269 7.73 -19.62 53.35
CA VAL A 269 7.67 -20.91 52.66
C VAL A 269 9.03 -21.60 52.85
N PRO A 270 9.08 -22.89 53.23
CA PRO A 270 10.34 -23.57 53.54
C PRO A 270 11.11 -23.88 52.26
N MET A 271 12.37 -23.46 52.22
CA MET A 271 13.29 -23.75 51.11
C MET A 271 13.85 -25.17 51.26
N VAL A 272 13.48 -26.06 50.34
CA VAL A 272 14.14 -27.35 50.13
C VAL A 272 15.48 -27.11 49.45
N VAL A 273 16.56 -27.56 50.10
CA VAL A 273 17.95 -27.49 49.63
C VAL A 273 18.22 -28.65 48.66
N PRO A 274 18.63 -28.42 47.40
CA PRO A 274 19.22 -29.46 46.58
C PRO A 274 20.72 -29.67 46.91
N PRO A 275 21.25 -30.90 46.79
CA PRO A 275 22.61 -31.23 47.20
C PRO A 275 23.68 -30.64 46.26
N ARG A 276 24.74 -30.10 46.88
CA ARG A 276 25.96 -29.60 46.22
C ARG A 276 26.74 -30.76 45.61
N ASN A 277 27.05 -30.66 44.32
CA ASN A 277 28.04 -31.49 43.63
C ASN A 277 29.46 -30.91 43.74
N ASP A 278 30.42 -31.82 43.75
CA ASP A 278 31.83 -31.66 44.13
C ASP A 278 32.72 -30.98 43.07
N THR A 279 32.83 -29.64 43.13
CA THR A 279 33.89 -28.91 42.38
C THR A 279 34.68 -27.90 43.20
N ALA A 280 34.47 -27.83 44.52
CA ALA A 280 35.16 -26.87 45.39
C ALA A 280 36.57 -27.31 45.84
N GLN A 281 36.99 -28.57 45.65
CA GLN A 281 38.28 -29.05 46.15
C GLN A 281 39.47 -28.87 45.18
N LYS A 282 39.26 -28.29 43.99
CA LYS A 282 40.35 -28.04 43.02
C LYS A 282 40.86 -26.60 42.94
N LEU A 283 40.23 -25.66 43.65
CA LEU A 283 40.64 -24.25 43.64
C LEU A 283 41.59 -23.90 44.81
N ASP A 284 41.49 -24.61 45.94
CA ASP A 284 42.34 -24.36 47.11
C ASP A 284 43.78 -24.89 46.97
N ALA A 285 44.02 -25.83 46.05
CA ALA A 285 45.36 -26.37 45.80
C ALA A 285 46.24 -25.46 44.90
N LEU A 286 45.66 -24.51 44.17
CA LEU A 286 46.40 -23.60 43.27
C LEU A 286 46.82 -22.28 43.94
N ILE A 287 46.25 -21.95 45.11
CA ILE A 287 46.55 -20.72 45.84
C ILE A 287 47.77 -20.88 46.76
N GLN A 288 48.18 -22.12 47.09
CA GLN A 288 49.31 -22.39 47.99
C GLN A 288 50.70 -22.47 47.33
N GLN A 289 50.83 -22.23 46.02
CA GLN A 289 52.14 -22.26 45.33
C GLN A 289 52.65 -20.90 44.80
N GLY A 290 52.05 -19.79 45.24
CA GLY A 290 52.44 -18.43 44.80
C GLY A 290 53.07 -17.54 45.87
N ALA A 291 53.52 -18.07 47.01
CA ALA A 291 54.07 -17.27 48.11
C ALA A 291 55.61 -17.28 48.11
N ALA A 292 56.22 -16.62 47.12
CA ALA A 292 57.58 -16.12 47.21
C ALA A 292 57.80 -15.00 46.19
N ASN A 293 57.91 -13.77 46.70
CA ASN A 293 58.50 -12.54 46.14
C ASN A 293 57.54 -11.35 46.04
N ASP A 294 58.12 -10.22 46.47
CA ASP A 294 57.74 -8.82 46.36
C ASP A 294 56.75 -8.24 47.37
N SER A 295 57.38 -7.74 48.44
CA SER A 295 56.95 -6.62 49.26
C SER A 295 56.70 -5.37 48.41
N VAL A 296 55.44 -4.92 48.38
CA VAL A 296 55.10 -3.55 47.94
C VAL A 296 54.55 -2.79 49.14
N ASP A 297 55.25 -1.69 49.43
CA ASP A 297 55.07 -0.79 50.56
C ASP A 297 53.73 -0.05 50.51
N LEU A 298 52.91 -0.24 51.55
CA LEU A 298 51.50 0.18 51.64
C LEU A 298 51.31 1.34 52.63
N SER A 299 52.29 2.24 52.70
CA SER A 299 52.36 3.33 53.69
C SER A 299 52.10 4.74 53.12
N ALA A 300 51.75 4.88 51.84
CA ALA A 300 51.67 6.19 51.16
C ALA A 300 50.26 6.75 50.90
N LEU A 301 49.20 6.31 51.59
CA LEU A 301 47.80 6.74 51.28
C LEU A 301 47.09 7.54 52.38
N ALA A 302 47.84 8.14 53.31
CA ALA A 302 47.26 8.96 54.37
C ALA A 302 47.82 10.39 54.38
N THR A 303 47.57 11.18 53.33
CA THR A 303 47.57 12.66 53.46
C THR A 303 46.93 13.36 52.25
N GLY A 304 46.02 14.30 52.54
CA GLY A 304 45.43 15.24 51.58
C GLY A 304 44.01 14.84 51.20
N GLY A 305 42.97 15.60 51.52
CA GLY A 305 42.88 17.05 51.63
C GLY A 305 41.66 17.45 50.81
N ALA A 306 40.75 18.21 51.42
CA ALA A 306 39.46 18.57 50.87
C ALA A 306 39.57 19.27 49.51
N ASP A 307 38.89 18.72 48.50
CA ASP A 307 38.54 19.44 47.27
C ASP A 307 37.03 19.28 47.00
N LEU A 308 36.26 20.17 47.60
CA LEU A 308 34.83 20.38 47.31
C LEU A 308 34.73 21.27 46.08
N GLY A 309 35.00 20.72 44.90
CA GLY A 309 34.99 21.49 43.64
C GLY A 309 34.81 20.72 42.34
N ALA A 310 34.78 19.38 42.36
CA ALA A 310 34.61 18.60 41.14
C ALA A 310 33.13 18.38 40.81
N SER A 311 32.61 19.20 39.89
CA SER A 311 31.33 18.99 39.20
C SER A 311 31.21 17.52 38.78
N ARG A 312 30.25 16.81 39.39
CA ARG A 312 29.95 15.41 39.13
C ARG A 312 29.48 15.33 37.67
N LYS A 313 30.39 14.95 36.77
CA LYS A 313 30.08 14.77 35.33
C LYS A 313 28.89 13.82 35.22
N MET A 314 27.73 14.37 34.88
CA MET A 314 26.53 13.61 34.58
C MET A 314 26.88 12.74 33.37
N HIS A 315 27.04 11.44 33.59
CA HIS A 315 27.22 10.50 32.49
C HIS A 315 25.82 10.26 31.92
N ASP A 316 25.65 10.60 30.64
CA ASP A 316 24.38 10.43 29.95
C ASP A 316 23.96 8.96 30.01
N VAL A 317 22.72 8.71 30.44
CA VAL A 317 22.21 7.36 30.59
C VAL A 317 21.83 6.88 29.20
N ILE A 318 22.76 6.17 28.54
CA ILE A 318 22.50 5.51 27.26
C ILE A 318 21.32 4.55 27.48
N ALA A 319 20.20 4.84 26.82
CA ALA A 319 18.99 4.04 26.92
C ALA A 319 19.33 2.58 26.56
N ARG A 320 18.97 1.65 27.44
CA ARG A 320 19.16 0.21 27.16
C ARG A 320 18.24 -0.17 26.00
N PRO A 321 18.75 -0.85 24.96
CA PRO A 321 17.92 -1.26 23.83
C PRO A 321 16.78 -2.14 24.33
N LEU A 322 15.56 -1.81 23.90
CA LEU A 322 14.36 -2.58 24.20
C LEU A 322 14.57 -4.00 23.67
N THR A 323 14.41 -5.00 24.53
CA THR A 323 14.46 -6.41 24.12
C THR A 323 13.24 -6.68 23.25
N MET A 324 13.43 -6.67 21.93
CA MET A 324 12.40 -7.04 20.98
C MET A 324 12.25 -8.56 20.94
N GLY A 325 11.04 -9.06 20.72
CA GLY A 325 10.81 -10.48 20.54
C GLY A 325 11.24 -10.96 19.14
N PRO A 326 11.40 -12.28 18.91
CA PRO A 326 11.87 -12.80 17.61
C PRO A 326 11.01 -12.37 16.42
N LEU A 327 9.70 -12.21 16.60
CA LEU A 327 8.78 -11.73 15.57
C LEU A 327 9.03 -10.26 15.20
N GLU A 328 9.23 -9.40 16.20
CA GLU A 328 9.45 -7.97 15.96
C GLU A 328 10.84 -7.73 15.39
N GLU A 329 11.86 -8.45 15.87
CA GLU A 329 13.20 -8.41 15.29
C GLU A 329 13.22 -8.80 13.81
N LEU A 330 12.45 -9.81 13.41
CA LEU A 330 12.31 -10.19 12.00
C LEU A 330 11.57 -9.13 11.18
N ARG A 331 10.60 -8.43 11.79
CA ARG A 331 9.78 -7.42 11.14
C ARG A 331 10.52 -6.10 10.91
N THR A 332 11.38 -5.70 11.83
CA THR A 332 12.13 -4.44 11.73
C THR A 332 13.51 -4.60 11.11
N LEU A 333 13.86 -5.82 10.66
CA LEU A 333 15.19 -6.13 10.16
C LEU A 333 15.55 -5.28 8.94
N ASP A 334 16.62 -4.50 9.06
CA ASP A 334 17.20 -3.68 7.99
C ASP A 334 18.56 -4.23 7.52
N VAL A 335 19.21 -3.53 6.57
CA VAL A 335 20.53 -3.92 6.04
C VAL A 335 21.64 -3.84 7.08
N THR A 336 21.57 -2.85 7.98
CA THR A 336 22.58 -2.64 9.02
C THR A 336 22.51 -3.76 10.05
N ASP A 337 21.32 -4.11 10.48
CA ASP A 337 21.04 -5.21 11.39
C ASP A 337 21.41 -6.54 10.75
N PHE A 338 21.11 -6.75 9.47
CA PHE A 338 21.55 -7.94 8.73
C PHE A 338 23.07 -8.12 8.77
N ARG A 339 23.84 -7.04 8.53
CA ARG A 339 25.30 -7.05 8.61
C ARG A 339 25.83 -7.22 10.03
N ARG A 340 25.07 -6.77 11.03
CA ARG A 340 25.38 -7.00 12.45
C ARG A 340 25.13 -8.44 12.90
N LEU A 341 24.18 -9.14 12.26
CA LEU A 341 23.92 -10.54 12.58
C LEU A 341 25.18 -11.39 12.34
N ALA A 342 25.87 -11.20 11.23
CA ALA A 342 27.15 -11.88 10.99
C ALA A 342 27.99 -11.14 9.94
N THR A 343 29.31 -11.31 10.01
CA THR A 343 30.25 -10.76 9.03
C THR A 343 30.06 -11.33 7.61
N LYS A 344 29.57 -12.57 7.50
CA LYS A 344 29.30 -13.24 6.21
C LYS A 344 27.79 -13.34 6.00
N ALA A 345 27.33 -12.99 4.79
CA ALA A 345 25.92 -13.01 4.42
C ALA A 345 25.23 -14.36 4.67
N GLY A 346 25.88 -15.47 4.31
CA GLY A 346 25.33 -16.81 4.55
C GLY A 346 25.09 -17.11 6.03
N ALA A 347 26.02 -16.72 6.91
CA ALA A 347 25.88 -16.91 8.34
C ALA A 347 24.78 -16.00 8.95
N ALA A 348 24.55 -14.82 8.38
CA ALA A 348 23.44 -13.95 8.78
C ALA A 348 22.09 -14.59 8.41
N VAL A 349 21.99 -15.17 7.21
CA VAL A 349 20.83 -15.95 6.77
C VAL A 349 20.58 -17.16 7.67
N ASP A 350 21.63 -17.88 8.08
CA ASP A 350 21.48 -19.03 8.98
C ASP A 350 20.92 -18.60 10.35
N LYS A 351 21.30 -17.43 10.87
CA LYS A 351 20.70 -16.88 12.10
C LYS A 351 19.22 -16.54 11.92
N ILE A 352 18.83 -16.01 10.75
CA ILE A 352 17.41 -15.77 10.43
C ILE A 352 16.64 -17.10 10.38
N LYS A 353 17.21 -18.12 9.73
CA LYS A 353 16.62 -19.47 9.70
C LYS A 353 16.47 -20.06 11.08
N GLN A 354 17.50 -19.95 11.93
CA GLN A 354 17.43 -20.40 13.32
C GLN A 354 16.30 -19.72 14.09
N LYS A 355 16.11 -18.39 13.94
CA LYS A 355 14.98 -17.69 14.56
C LYS A 355 13.63 -18.20 14.06
N LEU A 356 13.51 -18.48 12.76
CA LEU A 356 12.30 -19.06 12.19
C LEU A 356 12.07 -20.49 12.70
N GLU A 357 13.08 -21.35 12.77
CA GLU A 357 12.92 -22.70 13.34
C GLU A 357 12.54 -22.66 14.83
N LEU A 358 13.08 -21.73 15.62
CA LEU A 358 12.61 -21.53 17.01
C LEU A 358 11.12 -21.17 17.06
N LEU A 359 10.65 -20.30 16.16
CA LEU A 359 9.22 -19.98 16.05
C LEU A 359 8.40 -21.18 15.55
N ARG A 360 9.00 -22.12 14.85
CA ARG A 360 8.36 -23.36 14.41
C ARG A 360 8.21 -24.36 15.55
N ASP A 361 9.21 -24.46 16.40
CA ASP A 361 9.16 -25.28 17.62
C ASP A 361 8.06 -24.77 18.57
N ASP A 362 7.81 -23.46 18.59
CA ASP A 362 6.68 -22.83 19.30
C ASP A 362 5.30 -23.08 18.66
N GLY A 363 5.25 -23.54 17.40
CA GLY A 363 4.03 -23.92 16.69
C GLY A 363 3.97 -23.42 15.25
N VAL A 364 3.15 -24.09 14.42
CA VAL A 364 3.00 -23.78 12.98
C VAL A 364 2.48 -22.36 12.75
N ASP A 365 1.55 -21.89 13.58
CA ASP A 365 1.01 -20.52 13.47
C ASP A 365 2.08 -19.46 13.75
N ARG A 366 2.98 -19.72 14.72
CA ARG A 366 4.10 -18.85 15.07
C ARG A 366 5.13 -18.79 13.95
N TYR A 367 5.44 -19.93 13.33
CA TYR A 367 6.28 -19.98 12.15
C TYR A 367 5.71 -19.20 10.97
N ALA A 368 4.41 -19.38 10.68
CA ALA A 368 3.72 -18.63 9.62
C ALA A 368 3.74 -17.11 9.91
N ALA A 369 3.54 -16.72 11.17
CA ALA A 369 3.69 -15.33 11.59
C ALA A 369 5.13 -14.82 11.42
N GLY A 370 6.14 -15.66 11.69
CA GLY A 370 7.56 -15.35 11.48
C GLY A 370 7.91 -15.08 10.02
N ILE A 371 7.42 -15.93 9.10
CA ILE A 371 7.61 -15.70 7.66
C ILE A 371 6.89 -14.43 7.21
N LYS A 372 5.67 -14.18 7.72
CA LYS A 372 4.95 -12.94 7.42
C LYS A 372 5.69 -11.70 7.93
N ALA A 373 6.28 -11.78 9.13
CA ALA A 373 7.11 -10.72 9.69
C ALA A 373 8.36 -10.46 8.84
N TRP A 374 9.10 -11.52 8.47
CA TRP A 374 10.25 -11.44 7.58
C TRP A 374 9.91 -10.78 6.23
N ARG A 375 8.83 -11.20 5.58
CA ARG A 375 8.36 -10.63 4.31
C ARG A 375 7.85 -9.18 4.43
N GLY A 376 7.58 -8.72 5.65
CA GLY A 376 7.23 -7.34 5.95
C GLY A 376 8.42 -6.47 6.36
N SER A 377 9.64 -7.01 6.34
CA SER A 377 10.83 -6.28 6.77
C SER A 377 11.34 -5.28 5.72
N PRO A 378 11.93 -4.14 6.14
CA PRO A 378 12.59 -3.21 5.22
C PRO A 378 13.64 -3.91 4.34
N LEU A 379 14.40 -4.86 4.90
CA LEU A 379 15.38 -5.65 4.16
C LEU A 379 14.75 -6.47 3.02
N TYR A 380 13.60 -7.10 3.28
CA TYR A 380 12.90 -7.88 2.26
C TYR A 380 12.35 -6.99 1.13
N PHE A 381 11.83 -5.80 1.45
CA PHE A 381 11.36 -4.86 0.43
C PHE A 381 12.50 -4.38 -0.45
N LEU A 382 13.65 -4.00 0.15
CA LEU A 382 14.84 -3.63 -0.61
C LEU A 382 15.29 -4.75 -1.57
N TYR A 383 15.27 -6.01 -1.11
CA TYR A 383 15.54 -7.17 -1.95
C TYR A 383 14.57 -7.24 -3.15
N VAL A 384 13.27 -7.08 -2.93
CA VAL A 384 12.25 -7.11 -4.00
C VAL A 384 12.48 -5.97 -5.00
N ASP A 385 12.79 -4.77 -4.53
CA ASP A 385 13.03 -3.61 -5.37
C ASP A 385 14.24 -3.81 -6.28
N MET A 386 15.35 -4.33 -5.75
CA MET A 386 16.55 -4.65 -6.54
C MET A 386 16.30 -5.74 -7.60
N VAL A 387 15.48 -6.75 -7.27
CA VAL A 387 15.09 -7.79 -8.25
C VAL A 387 14.22 -7.20 -9.36
N GLN A 388 13.28 -6.31 -9.01
CA GLN A 388 12.42 -5.65 -9.99
C GLN A 388 13.21 -4.72 -10.91
N GLU A 389 14.14 -3.93 -10.37
CA GLU A 389 15.05 -3.08 -11.12
C GLU A 389 15.81 -3.90 -12.18
N GLY A 390 16.35 -5.05 -11.79
CA GLY A 390 17.03 -5.96 -12.70
C GLY A 390 16.17 -6.49 -13.82
N LEU A 391 14.93 -6.83 -13.51
CA LEU A 391 13.98 -7.32 -14.49
C LEU A 391 13.58 -6.23 -15.49
N VAL A 392 13.41 -4.98 -15.02
CA VAL A 392 13.05 -3.83 -15.86
C VAL A 392 14.19 -3.46 -16.81
N GLU A 393 15.43 -3.51 -16.32
CA GLU A 393 16.60 -3.12 -17.10
C GLU A 393 17.21 -4.28 -17.90
N GLY A 394 16.80 -5.51 -17.63
CA GLY A 394 17.34 -6.71 -18.27
C GLY A 394 18.79 -7.00 -17.84
N ARG A 395 19.21 -6.54 -16.65
CA ARG A 395 20.55 -6.77 -16.09
C ARG A 395 20.56 -7.99 -15.16
N ALA A 396 21.72 -8.63 -15.04
CA ALA A 396 21.89 -9.70 -14.05
C ALA A 396 21.90 -9.11 -12.63
N LEU A 397 21.50 -9.91 -11.65
CA LEU A 397 21.46 -9.52 -10.22
C LEU A 397 22.83 -9.08 -9.70
N GLU A 398 23.90 -9.70 -10.19
CA GLU A 398 25.27 -9.33 -9.83
C GLU A 398 25.64 -7.93 -10.33
N ASP A 399 25.20 -7.56 -11.53
CA ASP A 399 25.51 -6.26 -12.14
C ASP A 399 24.79 -5.10 -11.44
N ILE A 400 23.57 -5.34 -10.94
CA ILE A 400 22.78 -4.34 -10.21
C ILE A 400 23.41 -4.07 -8.84
N ALA A 401 23.84 -5.13 -8.16
CA ALA A 401 24.55 -5.01 -6.90
C ALA A 401 25.92 -4.31 -7.07
N ALA A 402 26.55 -4.45 -8.24
CA ALA A 402 27.82 -3.78 -8.55
C ALA A 402 27.64 -2.29 -8.89
N SER A 403 26.53 -1.88 -9.50
CA SER A 403 26.38 -0.49 -10.00
C SER A 403 26.42 0.61 -8.93
N ASP A 404 26.09 0.29 -7.67
CA ASP A 404 26.10 1.25 -6.57
C ASP A 404 26.85 0.72 -5.35
N THR A 405 28.13 0.37 -5.55
CA THR A 405 28.99 -0.19 -4.48
C THR A 405 29.17 0.77 -3.29
N ASN A 406 28.89 2.05 -3.45
CA ASN A 406 29.08 3.08 -2.42
C ASN A 406 27.85 3.38 -1.57
N ASP A 407 26.69 2.80 -1.89
CA ASP A 407 25.49 3.02 -1.09
C ASP A 407 25.45 2.07 0.12
N PRO A 408 25.65 2.56 1.36
CA PRO A 408 25.65 1.71 2.54
C PRO A 408 24.27 1.08 2.81
N GLU A 409 23.20 1.63 2.26
CA GLU A 409 21.84 1.10 2.45
C GLU A 409 21.48 0.02 1.42
N ARG A 410 22.32 -0.23 0.42
CA ARG A 410 22.05 -1.22 -0.63
C ARG A 410 22.66 -2.59 -0.30
N LEU A 411 22.05 -3.66 -0.81
CA LEU A 411 22.57 -5.02 -0.64
C LEU A 411 23.74 -5.30 -1.59
N SER A 412 24.80 -5.89 -1.08
CA SER A 412 25.87 -6.44 -1.93
C SER A 412 25.42 -7.71 -2.63
N GLY A 413 26.14 -8.12 -3.68
CA GLY A 413 25.80 -9.30 -4.48
C GLY A 413 25.73 -10.60 -3.66
N GLU A 414 26.66 -10.78 -2.70
CA GLU A 414 26.65 -11.93 -1.79
C GLU A 414 25.45 -11.92 -0.84
N GLU A 415 25.08 -10.75 -0.32
CA GLU A 415 23.91 -10.56 0.55
C GLU A 415 22.61 -10.86 -0.22
N LEU A 416 22.49 -10.30 -1.43
CA LEU A 416 21.35 -10.50 -2.32
C LEU A 416 21.18 -11.99 -2.67
N GLN A 417 22.26 -12.66 -3.09
CA GLN A 417 22.23 -14.09 -3.40
C GLN A 417 21.85 -14.94 -2.19
N SER A 418 22.36 -14.61 -1.01
CA SER A 418 22.02 -15.34 0.23
C SER A 418 20.54 -15.18 0.59
N ILE A 419 19.97 -13.99 0.40
CA ILE A 419 18.54 -13.72 0.61
C ILE A 419 17.67 -14.46 -0.42
N VAL A 420 18.11 -14.55 -1.68
CA VAL A 420 17.43 -15.36 -2.71
C VAL A 420 17.36 -16.83 -2.27
N GLU A 421 18.47 -17.40 -1.81
CA GLU A 421 18.51 -18.79 -1.32
C GLU A 421 17.63 -18.98 -0.07
N LEU A 422 17.61 -18.01 0.85
CA LEU A 422 16.68 -18.01 1.98
C LEU A 422 15.23 -18.08 1.49
N ASN A 423 14.82 -17.18 0.60
CA ASN A 423 13.44 -17.12 0.10
C ASN A 423 13.03 -18.36 -0.71
N LYS A 424 13.96 -19.05 -1.38
CA LYS A 424 13.70 -20.36 -2.01
C LYS A 424 13.36 -21.42 -0.96
N SER A 425 14.05 -21.40 0.19
CA SER A 425 13.81 -22.37 1.29
C SER A 425 12.51 -22.12 2.07
N LEU A 426 12.01 -20.87 2.08
CA LEU A 426 10.79 -20.47 2.79
C LEU A 426 9.49 -20.65 1.96
N ARG A 427 9.50 -21.52 0.96
CA ARG A 427 8.32 -21.81 0.13
C ARG A 427 7.34 -22.70 0.91
N PHE A 428 6.21 -22.11 1.26
CA PHE A 428 4.99 -22.80 1.69
C PHE A 428 4.05 -23.03 0.51
#